data_AF-A0A1H3XFM7-F1
#
_entry.id   AF-A0A1H3XFM7-F1
#
_cell.length_a   1.000
_cell.length_b   1.000
_cell.length_c   1.000
_cell.angle_alpha   90.00
_cell.angle_beta   90.00
_cell.angle_gamma   90.00
#
_symmetry.space_group_name_H-M   'P 1'
#
loop_
_entity.id
_entity.type
_entity.pdbx_description
1 polymer ?
#
loop_
_entity_poly.entity_id
_entity_poly.type
_entity_poly.pdbx_seq_one_letter_code
_entity_poly.pdbx_strand_id
1 'polypeptide(L)'
;MSMFRVNTSTLKSQAEQLSNLNETFKTQVNNLSDKENALSNMWEGEARNAFHNAFQQDKDQFDVFYQGIKNFITTLENDANEYDKAEAQNLSTAQTRKA
;
A
#
# COMPACT_ATOMS: atom_id res chain seq x y z
N MET A 1 21.28 -14.85 -14.10
CA MET A 1 20.05 -14.51 -14.84
C MET A 1 18.77 -15.04 -14.19
N SER A 2 18.76 -16.19 -13.49
CA SER A 2 17.51 -16.65 -12.82
C SER A 2 17.25 -15.98 -11.45
N MET A 3 18.30 -15.70 -10.67
CA MET A 3 18.15 -15.21 -9.29
C MET A 3 17.58 -13.78 -9.19
N PHE A 4 18.01 -12.85 -10.06
CA PHE A 4 17.55 -11.47 -10.03
C PHE A 4 16.12 -11.30 -10.59
N ARG A 5 15.79 -12.00 -11.68
CA ARG A 5 14.45 -12.01 -12.27
C ARG A 5 13.39 -12.66 -11.36
N VAL A 6 13.78 -13.61 -10.52
CA VAL A 6 12.93 -14.19 -9.46
C VAL A 6 12.76 -13.20 -8.29
N ASN A 7 13.75 -12.35 -8.03
CA ASN A 7 13.65 -11.32 -7.00
C ASN A 7 12.66 -10.21 -7.42
N THR A 8 12.74 -9.72 -8.67
CA THR A 8 11.78 -8.71 -9.18
C THR A 8 10.34 -9.23 -9.30
N SER A 9 10.13 -10.52 -9.62
CA SER A 9 8.78 -11.11 -9.62
C SER A 9 8.21 -11.27 -8.21
N THR A 10 9.04 -11.63 -7.24
CA THR A 10 8.65 -11.75 -5.83
C THR A 10 8.30 -10.38 -5.23
N LEU A 11 9.08 -9.36 -5.56
CA LEU A 11 8.82 -7.96 -5.23
C LEU A 11 7.45 -7.48 -5.74
N LYS A 12 7.15 -7.72 -7.02
CA LYS A 12 5.84 -7.39 -7.63
C LYS A 12 4.69 -8.16 -6.96
N SER A 13 4.88 -9.45 -6.66
CA SER A 13 3.84 -10.23 -5.97
C SER A 13 3.56 -9.72 -4.55
N GLN A 14 4.61 -9.35 -3.79
CA GLN A 14 4.44 -8.75 -2.46
C GLN A 14 3.78 -7.37 -2.54
N ALA A 15 4.13 -6.56 -3.54
CA ALA A 15 3.49 -5.27 -3.80
C ALA A 15 1.99 -5.41 -4.11
N GLU A 16 1.61 -6.39 -4.93
CA GLU A 16 0.19 -6.72 -5.19
C GLU A 16 -0.54 -7.19 -3.92
N GLN A 17 0.07 -8.04 -3.10
CA GLN A 17 -0.51 -8.47 -1.83
C GLN A 17 -0.70 -7.29 -0.87
N LEU A 18 0.31 -6.42 -0.74
CA LEU A 18 0.23 -5.19 0.05
C LEU A 18 -0.87 -4.26 -0.46
N SER A 19 -1.02 -4.12 -1.77
CA SER A 19 -2.09 -3.31 -2.38
C SER A 19 -3.47 -3.85 -2.01
N ASN A 20 -3.70 -5.17 -2.17
CA ASN A 20 -4.96 -5.81 -1.81
C ASN A 20 -5.29 -5.67 -0.31
N LEU A 21 -4.29 -5.81 0.57
CA LEU A 21 -4.45 -5.59 1.99
C LEU A 21 -4.79 -4.13 2.30
N ASN A 22 -4.18 -3.18 1.60
CA ASN A 22 -4.44 -1.75 1.77
C ASN A 22 -5.86 -1.36 1.33
N GLU A 23 -6.37 -1.96 0.25
CA GLU A 23 -7.76 -1.78 -0.17
C GLU A 23 -8.75 -2.41 0.83
N THR A 24 -8.42 -3.59 1.36
CA THR A 24 -9.20 -4.24 2.42
C THR A 24 -9.23 -3.36 3.67
N PHE A 25 -8.08 -2.80 4.06
CA PHE A 25 -7.97 -1.86 5.18
C PHE A 25 -8.88 -0.64 4.99
N LYS A 26 -8.84 0.00 3.82
CA LYS A 26 -9.73 1.12 3.50
C LYS A 26 -11.22 0.74 3.57
N THR A 27 -11.57 -0.45 3.10
CA THR A 27 -12.94 -0.98 3.20
C THR A 27 -13.37 -1.19 4.65
N GLN A 28 -12.49 -1.67 5.52
CA GLN A 28 -12.76 -1.83 6.94
C GLN A 28 -12.91 -0.48 7.65
N VAL A 29 -12.10 0.52 7.31
CA VAL A 29 -12.22 1.88 7.84
C VAL A 29 -13.57 2.49 7.46
N ASN A 30 -14.03 2.30 6.23
CA ASN A 30 -15.36 2.74 5.80
C ASN A 30 -16.48 2.03 6.59
N ASN A 31 -16.39 0.71 6.76
CA ASN A 31 -17.33 -0.04 7.60
C ASN A 31 -17.33 0.45 9.06
N LEU A 32 -16.17 0.82 9.59
CA LEU A 32 -16.04 1.41 10.92
C LEU A 32 -16.79 2.75 11.00
N SER A 33 -16.71 3.56 9.95
CA SER A 33 -17.42 4.86 9.83
C SER A 33 -18.93 4.67 9.73
N ASP A 34 -19.39 3.63 9.04
CA ASP A 34 -20.83 3.32 8.95
C ASP A 34 -21.37 2.86 10.30
N LYS A 35 -20.60 2.04 11.03
CA LYS A 35 -20.93 1.62 12.40
C LYS A 35 -20.93 2.80 13.37
N GLU A 36 -19.98 3.71 13.25
CA GLU A 36 -19.94 4.94 14.04
C GLU A 36 -21.20 5.78 13.81
N ASN A 37 -21.60 6.01 12.56
CA ASN A 37 -22.86 6.70 12.24
C ASN A 37 -24.10 5.98 12.80
N ALA A 38 -24.15 4.65 12.71
CA ALA A 38 -25.23 3.86 13.27
C ALA A 38 -25.31 4.00 14.81
N LEU A 39 -24.17 3.93 15.51
CA LEU A 39 -24.09 4.17 16.95
C LEU A 39 -24.44 5.62 17.31
N SER A 40 -24.02 6.58 16.49
CA SER A 40 -24.27 8.01 16.67
C SER A 40 -25.76 8.36 16.62
N ASN A 41 -26.57 7.55 15.94
CA ASN A 41 -28.04 7.64 15.97
C ASN A 41 -28.67 6.95 17.19
N MET A 42 -27.96 6.06 17.87
CA MET A 42 -28.46 5.32 19.04
C MET A 42 -28.01 5.91 20.38
N TRP A 43 -26.88 6.62 20.42
CA TRP A 43 -26.35 7.31 21.60
C TRP A 43 -26.30 8.82 21.34
N GLU A 44 -27.26 9.56 21.90
CA GLU A 44 -27.23 11.02 21.98
C GLU A 44 -26.51 11.47 23.27
N GLY A 45 -25.57 12.42 23.16
CA GLY A 45 -24.90 13.03 24.33
C GLY A 45 -23.39 13.32 24.15
N GLU A 46 -22.73 13.76 25.21
CA GLU A 46 -21.29 14.11 25.21
C GLU A 46 -20.38 12.91 24.87
N ALA A 47 -20.78 11.69 25.25
CA ALA A 47 -20.06 10.47 24.89
C ALA A 47 -19.99 10.24 23.37
N ARG A 48 -21.05 10.61 22.63
CA ARG A 48 -21.09 10.56 21.17
C ARG A 48 -20.08 11.52 20.56
N ASN A 49 -20.07 12.77 21.01
CA ASN A 49 -19.18 13.79 20.48
C ASN A 49 -17.72 13.46 20.77
N ALA A 50 -17.42 12.89 21.93
CA ALA A 50 -16.08 12.42 22.27
C ALA A 50 -15.63 11.27 21.35
N PHE A 51 -16.50 10.27 21.14
CA PHE A 51 -16.20 9.14 20.25
C PHE A 51 -16.08 9.58 18.79
N HIS A 52 -16.98 10.44 18.31
CA HIS A 52 -16.94 10.98 16.95
C HIS A 52 -15.66 11.77 16.69
N ASN A 53 -15.26 12.65 17.62
CA ASN A 53 -14.00 13.41 17.49
C ASN A 53 -12.77 12.50 17.49
N ALA A 54 -12.72 11.49 18.37
CA ALA A 54 -11.63 10.52 18.38
C ALA A 54 -11.58 9.73 17.07
N PHE A 55 -12.74 9.27 16.58
CA PHE A 55 -12.85 8.56 15.32
C PHE A 55 -12.41 9.41 14.12
N GLN A 56 -12.70 10.72 14.14
CA GLN A 56 -12.28 11.63 13.08
C GLN A 56 -10.76 11.80 13.05
N GLN A 57 -10.12 11.92 14.21
CA GLN A 57 -8.65 11.92 14.30
C GLN A 57 -8.05 10.60 13.80
N ASP A 58 -8.63 9.47 14.21
CA ASP A 58 -8.19 8.15 13.76
C ASP A 58 -8.33 8.00 12.24
N LYS A 59 -9.41 8.53 11.66
CA LYS A 59 -9.65 8.51 10.22
C LYS A 59 -8.56 9.23 9.43
N ASP A 60 -8.10 10.38 9.92
CA ASP A 60 -6.98 11.10 9.30
C ASP A 60 -5.69 10.28 9.39
N GLN A 61 -5.43 9.64 10.55
CA GLN A 61 -4.31 8.71 10.71
C GLN A 61 -4.40 7.51 9.76
N PHE A 62 -5.60 6.95 9.56
CA PHE A 62 -5.83 5.83 8.64
C PHE A 62 -5.58 6.23 7.18
N ASP A 63 -5.95 7.44 6.76
CA ASP A 63 -5.64 7.91 5.40
C ASP A 63 -4.12 8.12 5.22
N VAL A 64 -3.45 8.69 6.21
CA VAL A 64 -1.97 8.81 6.19
C VAL A 64 -1.31 7.44 6.10
N PHE A 65 -1.80 6.44 6.85
CA PHE A 65 -1.29 5.07 6.79
C PHE A 65 -1.53 4.43 5.42
N TYR A 66 -2.72 4.60 4.85
CA TYR A 66 -3.07 4.13 3.51
C TYR A 66 -2.15 4.72 2.43
N GLN A 67 -1.89 6.04 2.50
CA GLN A 67 -0.97 6.74 1.59
C GLN A 67 0.47 6.27 1.79
N GLY A 68 0.89 6.03 3.03
CA GLY A 68 2.21 5.49 3.35
C GLY A 68 2.46 4.13 2.72
N ILE A 69 1.50 3.21 2.82
CA ILE A 69 1.57 1.90 2.16
C ILE A 69 1.61 2.06 0.64
N LYS A 70 0.80 2.94 0.06
CA LYS A 70 0.83 3.22 -1.38
C LYS A 70 2.20 3.70 -1.84
N ASN A 71 2.80 4.65 -1.14
CA ASN A 71 4.14 5.13 -1.46
C ASN A 71 5.19 4.02 -1.34
N PHE A 72 5.08 3.17 -0.32
CA PHE A 72 5.98 2.02 -0.17
C PHE A 72 5.86 1.03 -1.35
N ILE A 73 4.63 0.73 -1.78
CA ILE A 73 4.37 -0.10 -2.98
C ILE A 73 5.00 0.54 -4.23
N THR A 74 4.78 1.83 -4.45
CA THR A 74 5.36 2.55 -5.60
C THR A 74 6.89 2.54 -5.58
N THR A 75 7.51 2.68 -4.42
CA THR A 75 8.98 2.57 -4.29
C THR A 75 9.46 1.15 -4.63
N LEU A 76 8.79 0.10 -4.13
CA LEU A 76 9.12 -1.29 -4.47
C LEU A 76 9.01 -1.57 -5.98
N GLU A 77 7.98 -1.03 -6.63
CA GLU A 77 7.80 -1.16 -8.09
C GLU A 77 8.88 -0.41 -8.87
N ASN A 78 9.24 0.80 -8.43
CA ASN A 78 10.31 1.59 -9.05
C ASN A 78 11.66 0.89 -8.91
N ASP A 79 12.00 0.40 -7.72
CA ASP A 79 13.22 -0.35 -7.46
C ASP A 79 13.28 -1.60 -8.36
N ALA A 80 12.18 -2.36 -8.42
CA ALA A 80 12.12 -3.55 -9.29
C ALA A 80 12.33 -3.22 -10.78
N ASN A 81 11.74 -2.12 -11.27
CA ASN A 81 11.93 -1.66 -12.65
C ASN A 81 13.36 -1.17 -12.91
N GLU A 82 13.99 -0.52 -11.93
CA GLU A 82 15.37 -0.03 -12.04
C GLU A 82 16.37 -1.20 -12.08
N TYR A 83 16.14 -2.24 -11.28
CA TYR A 83 16.88 -3.50 -11.35
C TYR A 83 16.72 -4.20 -12.71
N ASP A 84 15.49 -4.32 -13.23
CA ASP A 84 15.24 -4.92 -14.55
C ASP A 84 15.96 -4.14 -15.67
N LYS A 85 16.00 -2.79 -15.58
CA LYS A 85 16.69 -1.92 -16.55
C LYS A 85 18.21 -2.07 -16.50
N ALA A 86 18.79 -2.13 -15.30
CA ALA A 86 20.23 -2.35 -15.11
C ALA A 86 20.66 -3.73 -15.64
N GLU A 87 19.83 -4.77 -15.44
CA GLU A 87 20.09 -6.09 -15.99
C GLU A 87 20.05 -6.08 -17.53
N ALA A 88 19.05 -5.43 -18.14
CA ALA A 88 18.96 -5.29 -19.60
C ALA A 88 20.18 -4.57 -20.21
N GLN A 89 20.66 -3.50 -19.58
CA GLN A 89 21.87 -2.79 -20.02
C GLN A 89 23.14 -3.66 -19.89
N ASN A 90 23.29 -4.38 -18.79
CA ASN A 90 24.43 -5.29 -18.60
C ASN A 90 24.41 -6.44 -19.60
N LEU A 91 23.23 -6.99 -19.91
CA LEU A 91 23.06 -8.06 -20.88
C LEU A 91 23.38 -7.58 -22.30
N SER A 92 22.90 -6.38 -22.68
CA SER A 92 23.24 -5.74 -23.95
C SER A 92 24.75 -5.51 -24.07
N THR A 93 25.40 -4.97 -23.04
CA THR A 93 26.86 -4.73 -23.02
C THR A 93 27.65 -6.04 -23.11
N ALA A 94 27.20 -7.08 -22.41
CA ALA A 94 27.82 -8.40 -22.44
C ALA A 94 27.64 -9.11 -23.80
N GLN A 95 26.51 -8.89 -24.49
CA GLN A 95 26.27 -9.39 -25.84
C GLN A 95 27.12 -8.63 -26.87
N THR A 96 27.24 -7.31 -26.74
CA THR A 96 28.08 -6.48 -27.63
C THR A 96 29.57 -6.80 -27.49
N ARG A 97 30.06 -7.16 -26.29
CA ARG A 97 31.46 -7.59 -26.09
C ARG A 97 31.76 -9.03 -26.56
N LYS A 98 30.74 -9.82 -26.90
CA LYS A 98 30.90 -11.17 -27.44
C LYS A 98 30.87 -11.24 -28.97
N ALA A 99 30.63 -10.11 -29.65
CA ALA A 99 30.76 -9.95 -31.10
C ALA A 99 32.12 -9.33 -31.44
#